data_AF-A0A8X6G3Y1-F1
#
_entry.id   AF-A0A8X6G3Y1-F1
#
_cell.length_a   1.000
_cell.length_b   1.000
_cell.length_c   1.000
_cell.angle_alpha   90.00
_cell.angle_beta   90.00
_cell.angle_gamma   90.00
#
_symmetry.space_group_name_H-M   'P 1'
#
loop_
_entity.id
_entity.type
_entity.pdbx_description
1 polymer ?
#
loop_
_entity_poly.entity_id
_entity_poly.type
_entity_poly.pdbx_seq_one_letter_code
_entity_poly.pdbx_strand_id
1 'polypeptide(L)'
;MTSTKSTVHKLLWSERLYSFRCTTVQGLKLDDRQKRVTFCEWLLQQQNTGNGFIAHIMWTDEAYFTRDGVFNYRNSHMWSQVNPHAIRPQKNQERGCLNVWAAILEDRLL
;
A
#
# COMPACT_ATOMS: atom_id res chain seq x y z
N MET A 1 35.42 2.42 5.06
CA MET A 1 35.42 2.59 3.60
C MET A 1 33.99 2.44 3.09
N THR A 2 33.37 3.51 2.58
CA THR A 2 32.03 3.46 2.00
C THR A 2 32.16 3.15 0.50
N SER A 3 31.75 1.95 0.09
CA SER A 3 31.71 1.58 -1.33
C SER A 3 30.76 2.49 -2.11
N THR A 4 31.17 2.89 -3.31
CA THR A 4 30.31 3.72 -4.16
C THR A 4 29.10 2.93 -4.68
N LYS A 5 28.00 3.62 -4.98
CA LYS A 5 26.77 3.01 -5.54
C LYS A 5 27.07 2.17 -6.78
N SER A 6 27.98 2.61 -7.63
CA SER A 6 28.35 1.90 -8.86
C SER A 6 29.10 0.59 -8.57
N THR A 7 29.97 0.57 -7.57
CA THR A 7 30.66 -0.66 -7.12
C THR A 7 29.66 -1.69 -6.61
N VAL A 8 28.71 -1.27 -5.77
CA VAL A 8 27.65 -2.15 -5.25
C VAL A 8 26.79 -2.71 -6.39
N HIS A 9 26.39 -1.87 -7.34
CA HIS A 9 25.59 -2.32 -8.48
C HIS A 9 26.34 -3.34 -9.33
N LYS A 10 27.62 -3.10 -9.63
CA LYS A 10 28.46 -4.04 -10.38
C LYS A 10 28.57 -5.40 -9.70
N LEU A 11 28.71 -5.42 -8.38
CA LEU A 11 28.74 -6.65 -7.59
C LEU A 11 27.39 -7.39 -7.63
N LEU A 12 26.27 -6.67 -7.46
CA LEU A 12 24.95 -7.29 -7.55
C LEU A 12 24.71 -7.93 -8.92
N TRP A 13 25.17 -7.27 -10.00
CA TRP A 13 25.12 -7.81 -11.36
C TRP A 13 26.03 -9.02 -11.54
N SER A 14 27.26 -9.03 -11.01
CA SER A 14 28.16 -10.19 -11.12
C SER A 14 27.58 -11.42 -10.44
N GLU A 15 26.87 -11.23 -9.32
CA GLU A 15 26.17 -12.28 -8.58
C GLU A 15 24.81 -12.66 -9.18
N ARG A 16 24.43 -12.07 -10.33
CA ARG A 16 23.13 -12.27 -11.01
C ARG A 16 21.93 -11.96 -10.10
N LEU A 17 22.06 -11.00 -9.21
CA LEU A 17 21.00 -10.56 -8.30
C LEU A 17 20.13 -9.51 -8.98
N TYR A 18 18.83 -9.76 -9.01
CA TYR A 18 17.81 -8.86 -9.52
C TYR A 18 17.04 -8.19 -8.39
N SER A 19 16.59 -6.97 -8.64
CA SER A 19 15.81 -6.20 -7.69
C SER A 19 14.32 -6.60 -7.75
N PHE A 20 13.80 -7.13 -6.66
CA PHE A 20 12.39 -7.48 -6.51
C PHE A 20 11.74 -6.58 -5.46
N ARG A 21 10.60 -5.99 -5.80
CA ARG A 21 9.80 -5.18 -4.87
C ARG A 21 9.12 -6.09 -3.85
N CYS A 22 9.23 -5.76 -2.56
CA CYS A 22 8.41 -6.43 -1.55
C CYS A 22 6.93 -6.08 -1.77
N THR A 23 6.07 -7.10 -1.77
CA THR A 23 4.63 -6.89 -1.92
C THR A 23 3.96 -6.97 -0.57
N THR A 24 3.23 -5.92 -0.21
CA THR A 24 2.27 -5.99 0.89
C THR A 24 1.00 -6.62 0.34
N VAL A 25 0.62 -7.77 0.89
CA VAL A 25 -0.61 -8.45 0.53
C VAL A 25 -1.63 -8.28 1.66
N GLN A 26 -2.87 -7.96 1.32
CA GLN A 26 -3.97 -8.05 2.27
C GLN A 26 -4.36 -9.53 2.42
N GLY A 27 -4.60 -9.98 3.65
CA GLY A 27 -5.05 -11.34 3.94
C GLY A 27 -6.53 -11.53 3.60
N LEU A 28 -6.86 -11.51 2.30
CA LEU A 28 -8.23 -11.69 1.82
C LEU A 28 -8.69 -13.13 2.04
N LYS A 29 -9.90 -13.29 2.58
CA LYS A 29 -10.61 -14.56 2.67
C LYS A 29 -11.29 -14.88 1.34
N LEU A 30 -11.62 -16.16 1.12
CA LEU A 30 -12.27 -16.61 -0.12
C LEU A 30 -13.59 -15.85 -0.39
N ASP A 31 -14.38 -15.59 0.65
CA ASP A 31 -15.66 -14.88 0.54
C ASP A 31 -15.53 -13.38 0.25
N ASP A 32 -14.36 -12.79 0.51
CA ASP A 32 -14.17 -11.34 0.34
C ASP A 32 -14.26 -10.95 -1.14
N ARG A 33 -13.88 -11.86 -2.05
CA ARG A 33 -13.99 -11.62 -3.49
C ARG A 33 -15.44 -11.34 -3.89
N GLN A 34 -16.37 -12.20 -3.49
CA GLN A 34 -17.77 -12.05 -3.88
C GLN A 34 -18.38 -10.79 -3.27
N LYS A 35 -18.11 -10.53 -1.99
CA LYS A 35 -18.59 -9.32 -1.30
C LYS A 35 -18.11 -8.04 -2.00
N ARG A 36 -16.84 -8.01 -2.41
CA ARG A 36 -16.25 -6.88 -3.14
C ARG A 36 -16.89 -6.68 -4.52
N VAL A 37 -17.12 -7.75 -5.27
CA VAL A 37 -17.79 -7.67 -6.58
C VAL A 37 -19.22 -7.14 -6.42
N THR A 38 -19.99 -7.71 -5.50
CA THR A 38 -21.37 -7.29 -5.23
C THR A 38 -21.44 -5.82 -4.80
N PHE A 39 -20.51 -5.36 -3.95
CA PHE A 39 -20.42 -3.95 -3.59
C PHE A 39 -20.13 -3.05 -4.79
N CYS A 40 -19.16 -3.42 -5.64
CA CYS A 40 -18.83 -2.65 -6.84
C CYS A 40 -20.02 -2.58 -7.81
N GLU A 41 -20.73 -3.68 -8.04
CA GLU A 41 -21.91 -3.72 -8.90
C GLU A 41 -23.03 -2.82 -8.36
N TRP A 42 -23.30 -2.89 -7.05
CA TRP A 42 -24.27 -2.01 -6.39
C TRP A 42 -23.88 -0.54 -6.53
N LEU A 43 -22.60 -0.19 -6.28
CA LEU A 43 -22.13 1.20 -6.36
C LEU A 43 -22.28 1.77 -7.79
N LEU A 44 -21.97 0.96 -8.81
CA LEU A 44 -22.16 1.33 -10.22
C LEU A 44 -23.63 1.56 -10.56
N GLN A 45 -24.55 0.73 -10.04
CA GLN A 45 -25.98 0.92 -10.24
C GLN A 45 -26.48 2.22 -9.60
N GLN A 46 -26.05 2.53 -8.38
CA GLN A 46 -26.39 3.80 -7.71
C GLN A 46 -25.88 5.00 -8.51
N GLN A 47 -24.65 4.93 -9.02
CA GLN A 47 -24.07 5.98 -9.84
C GLN A 47 -24.79 6.18 -11.18
N ASN A 48 -25.27 5.10 -11.80
CA ASN A 48 -26.01 5.19 -13.07
C ASN A 48 -27.46 5.70 -12.88
N THR A 49 -28.03 5.53 -11.69
CA THR A 49 -29.42 5.93 -11.39
C THR A 49 -29.50 7.31 -10.75
N GLY A 50 -28.48 7.68 -9.96
CA GLY A 50 -28.42 8.95 -9.24
C GLY A 50 -27.58 10.00 -9.97
N ASN A 51 -27.95 11.27 -9.81
CA ASN A 51 -27.15 12.39 -10.31
C ASN A 51 -25.89 12.59 -9.45
N GLY A 52 -24.82 11.84 -9.74
CA GLY A 52 -23.54 11.98 -9.06
C GLY A 52 -23.48 11.40 -7.65
N PHE A 53 -24.10 10.24 -7.42
CA PHE A 53 -24.16 9.56 -6.12
C PHE A 53 -22.80 9.48 -5.41
N ILE A 54 -21.74 9.07 -6.13
CA ILE A 54 -20.39 8.92 -5.57
C ILE A 54 -19.83 10.23 -5.01
N ALA A 55 -20.11 11.37 -5.66
CA ALA A 55 -19.61 12.67 -5.21
C ALA A 55 -20.21 13.09 -3.85
N HIS A 56 -21.43 12.63 -3.56
CA HIS A 56 -22.13 12.93 -2.32
C HIS A 56 -21.85 11.92 -1.20
N ILE A 57 -20.99 10.92 -1.45
CA ILE A 57 -20.51 10.02 -0.39
C ILE A 57 -19.41 10.75 0.38
N MET A 58 -19.58 10.84 1.70
CA MET A 58 -18.51 11.28 2.60
C MET A 58 -17.57 10.11 2.91
N TRP A 59 -16.36 10.16 2.38
CA TRP A 59 -15.33 9.15 2.60
C TRP A 59 -14.56 9.50 3.87
N THR A 60 -14.54 8.61 4.85
CA THR A 60 -13.79 8.80 6.10
C THR A 60 -12.74 7.73 6.25
N ASP A 61 -11.56 8.08 6.73
CA ASP A 61 -10.53 7.09 7.08
C ASP A 61 -9.73 7.54 8.31
N GLU A 62 -9.13 6.55 8.97
CA GLU A 62 -8.18 6.75 10.06
C GLU A 62 -6.78 6.36 9.59
N ALA A 63 -5.85 7.32 9.65
CA ALA A 63 -4.45 7.09 9.31
C ALA A 63 -3.58 7.11 10.57
N TYR A 64 -2.77 6.06 10.72
CA TYR A 64 -1.82 5.89 11.82
C TYR A 64 -0.40 6.27 11.37
N PHE A 65 0.17 7.30 11.99
CA PHE A 65 1.55 7.74 11.72
C PHE A 65 2.47 7.42 12.89
N THR A 66 3.59 6.74 12.61
CA THR A 66 4.64 6.46 13.60
C THR A 66 5.88 7.31 13.35
N ARG A 67 6.59 7.63 14.44
CA ARG A 67 7.84 8.40 14.38
C ARG A 67 8.99 7.66 13.69
N ASP A 68 8.93 6.33 13.59
CA ASP A 68 9.99 5.49 12.99
C ASP A 68 9.97 5.49 11.44
N GLY A 69 9.32 6.49 10.87
CA GLY A 69 9.47 6.87 9.47
C GLY A 69 8.38 6.27 8.59
N VAL A 70 7.90 7.12 7.68
CA VAL A 70 7.30 6.71 6.42
C VAL A 70 8.30 5.78 5.73
N PHE A 71 8.23 4.49 6.03
CA PHE A 71 8.94 3.47 5.26
C PHE A 71 8.39 3.61 3.85
N ASN A 72 9.18 4.19 2.96
CA ASN A 72 8.83 4.24 1.56
C ASN A 72 8.86 2.79 1.05
N TYR A 73 7.73 2.10 1.19
CA TYR A 73 7.54 0.72 0.75
C TYR A 73 7.90 0.57 -0.73
N ARG A 74 7.75 1.65 -1.52
CA ARG A 74 8.13 1.68 -2.93
C ARG A 74 9.64 1.54 -3.13
N ASN A 75 10.46 1.95 -2.15
CA ASN A 75 11.92 1.81 -2.16
C ASN A 75 12.40 0.51 -1.46
N SER A 76 11.49 -0.33 -0.94
CA SER A 76 11.86 -1.59 -0.29
C SER A 76 12.07 -2.69 -1.35
N HIS A 77 13.33 -2.88 -1.74
CA HIS A 77 13.73 -3.92 -2.68
C HIS A 77 14.56 -5.00 -2.00
N MET A 78 14.37 -6.24 -2.45
CA MET A 78 15.23 -7.37 -2.14
C MET A 78 15.99 -7.79 -3.39
N TRP A 79 17.28 -8.01 -3.25
CA TRP A 79 18.15 -8.47 -4.32
C TRP A 79 18.31 -9.99 -4.21
N SER A 80 17.89 -10.73 -5.25
CA SER A 80 17.91 -12.20 -5.26
C SER A 80 18.10 -12.71 -6.69
N GLN A 81 18.60 -13.93 -6.87
CA GLN A 81 18.71 -14.57 -8.19
C GLN A 81 17.33 -15.02 -8.70
N VAL A 82 16.41 -15.33 -7.79
CA VAL A 82 15.03 -15.77 -8.07
C VAL A 82 14.07 -14.91 -7.25
N ASN A 83 12.86 -14.64 -7.79
CA ASN A 83 11.86 -13.84 -7.08
C ASN A 83 11.53 -14.48 -5.72
N PRO A 84 11.86 -13.82 -4.59
CA PRO A 84 11.66 -14.40 -3.28
C PRO A 84 10.19 -14.34 -2.81
N HIS A 85 9.30 -13.71 -3.58
CA HIS A 85 7.92 -13.42 -3.18
C HIS A 85 7.85 -12.81 -1.77
N ALA A 86 8.80 -11.91 -1.48
CA ALA A 86 9.03 -11.43 -0.14
C ALA A 86 7.83 -10.62 0.38
N ILE A 87 7.21 -11.15 1.43
CA ILE A 87 6.17 -10.49 2.21
C ILE A 87 6.83 -9.94 3.47
N ARG A 88 6.60 -8.66 3.77
CA ARG A 88 7.08 -8.05 5.01
C ARG A 88 5.93 -7.89 6.01
N PRO A 89 6.04 -8.45 7.23
CA PRO A 89 5.10 -8.16 8.29
C PRO A 89 5.23 -6.69 8.74
N GLN A 90 4.11 -6.03 9.01
CA GLN A 90 4.09 -4.68 9.57
C GLN A 90 4.58 -4.74 11.03
N LYS A 91 5.52 -3.86 11.41
CA LYS A 91 6.10 -3.84 12.77
C LYS A 91 5.09 -3.31 13.79
N ASN A 92 5.25 -3.74 15.04
CA ASN A 92 4.39 -3.41 16.17
C ASN A 92 4.39 -1.91 16.52
N GLN A 93 3.24 -1.41 16.96
CA GLN A 93 2.88 0.00 17.16
C GLN A 93 3.40 0.64 18.46
N GLU A 94 4.52 0.18 19.03
CA GLU A 94 4.88 0.47 20.44
C GLU A 94 5.60 1.82 20.70
N ARG A 95 5.58 2.78 19.77
CA ARG A 95 6.22 4.08 19.96
C ARG A 95 5.36 5.23 19.46
N GLY A 96 5.50 6.39 20.12
CA GLY A 96 4.67 7.59 19.98
C GLY A 96 4.10 7.79 18.57
N CYS A 97 2.78 7.85 18.52
CA CYS A 97 1.99 7.79 17.32
C CYS A 97 1.00 8.95 17.25
N LEU A 98 0.66 9.32 16.02
CA LEU A 98 -0.39 10.28 15.72
C LEU A 98 -1.46 9.54 14.92
N ASN A 99 -2.67 9.51 15.44
CA ASN A 99 -3.84 9.10 14.68
C ASN A 99 -4.47 10.35 14.09
N VAL A 100 -4.69 10.32 12.78
CA VAL A 100 -5.39 11.37 12.06
C VAL A 100 -6.68 10.78 11.52
N TRP A 101 -7.79 11.46 11.81
CA TRP A 101 -9.06 11.24 11.16
C TRP A 101 -9.27 12.35 10.13
N ALA A 102 -9.73 11.97 8.95
CA ALA A 102 -10.08 12.93 7.92
C ALA A 102 -11.32 12.44 7.17
N ALA A 103 -12.09 13.38 6.66
CA ALA A 103 -13.19 13.08 5.75
C ALA A 103 -13.01 13.82 4.43
N ILE A 104 -13.45 13.20 3.34
CA ILE A 104 -13.50 13.81 2.01
C ILE A 104 -14.93 13.77 1.53
N LEU A 105 -15.46 14.93 1.17
CA LEU A 105 -16.78 15.06 0.56
C LEU A 105 -16.63 15.89 -0.72
N GLU A 106 -17.09 15.35 -1.84
CA GLU A 106 -16.83 15.89 -3.17
C GLU A 106 -15.31 16.12 -3.35
N ASP A 107 -14.89 17.36 -3.61
CA ASP A 107 -13.49 17.77 -3.77
C ASP A 107 -12.93 18.50 -2.53
N ARG A 108 -13.56 18.32 -1.36
CA ARG A 108 -13.18 19.01 -0.11
C ARG A 108 -12.69 18.03 0.95
N LEU A 109 -11.55 18.37 1.54
CA LEU A 109 -11.05 17.74 2.76
C LEU A 109 -11.68 18.43 3.98
N LEU A 110 -12.22 17.63 4.90
CA LEU A 110 -12.84 18.05 6.15
C LEU A 110 -11.99 17.59 7.34
#